data_AF-A0A524ADT4-F1
#
_entry.id   AF-A0A524ADT4-F1
#
_cell.length_a   1.000
_cell.length_b   1.000
_cell.length_c   1.000
_cell.angle_alpha   90.00
_cell.angle_beta   90.00
_cell.angle_gamma   90.00
#
_symmetry.space_group_name_H-M   'P 1'
#
loop_
_entity.id
_entity.type
_entity.pdbx_description
1 polymer ?
#
loop_
_entity_poly.entity_id
_entity_poly.type
_entity_poly.pdbx_seq_one_letter_code
_entity_poly.pdbx_strand_id
1 'polypeptide(L)'
;MTTGTVTEKQVLDELRNLEPGRWLEVLDFIGYLKHRATLERAHARPRELTARDLLQSELVGLWADRDDIGDSLAFARQLRQQAEHRQRTTDDTG
;
A
#
# COMPACT_ATOMS: atom_id res chain seq x y z
N MET A 1 -32.42 -8.95 10.95
CA MET A 1 -31.34 -8.33 10.15
C MET A 1 -31.25 -9.10 8.84
N THR A 2 -31.91 -8.63 7.79
CA THR A 2 -32.00 -9.30 6.50
C THR A 2 -30.72 -9.04 5.70
N THR A 3 -29.79 -10.00 5.70
CA THR A 3 -28.69 -10.08 4.75
C THR A 3 -29.23 -10.54 3.40
N GLY A 4 -30.03 -9.69 2.75
CA GLY A 4 -30.43 -9.88 1.35
C GLY A 4 -29.32 -9.33 0.46
N THR A 5 -28.90 -10.09 -0.55
CA THR A 5 -27.99 -9.59 -1.59
C THR A 5 -28.63 -8.39 -2.27
N VAL A 6 -28.13 -7.19 -1.97
CA VAL A 6 -28.60 -5.95 -2.59
C VAL A 6 -28.37 -6.05 -4.10
N THR A 7 -29.43 -5.91 -4.89
CA THR A 7 -29.35 -6.00 -6.35
C THR A 7 -29.04 -4.64 -6.95
N GLU A 8 -28.39 -4.60 -8.12
CA GLU A 8 -28.10 -3.35 -8.84
C GLU A 8 -29.36 -2.51 -9.09
N LYS A 9 -30.46 -3.17 -9.47
CA LYS A 9 -31.75 -2.52 -9.69
C LYS A 9 -32.24 -1.78 -8.44
N GLN A 10 -32.11 -2.40 -7.27
CA GLN A 10 -32.50 -1.78 -6.00
C GLN A 10 -31.66 -0.53 -5.70
N VAL A 11 -30.35 -0.58 -5.95
CA VAL A 11 -29.47 0.59 -5.78
C VAL A 11 -29.87 1.73 -6.71
N LEU A 12 -30.13 1.43 -7.99
CA LEU A 12 -30.53 2.43 -8.98
C LEU A 12 -31.91 3.05 -8.68
N ASP A 13 -32.84 2.27 -8.14
CA ASP A 13 -34.16 2.76 -7.76
C ASP A 13 -34.07 3.70 -6.55
N GLU A 14 -33.26 3.36 -5.54
CA GLU A 14 -33.02 4.25 -4.38
C GLU A 14 -32.30 5.54 -4.78
N LEU A 15 -31.31 5.47 -5.67
CA LEU A 15 -30.61 6.66 -6.18
C LEU A 15 -31.54 7.60 -6.95
N ARG A 16 -32.51 7.05 -7.69
CA ARG A 16 -33.51 7.84 -8.43
C ARG A 16 -34.53 8.52 -7.51
N ASN A 17 -34.83 7.92 -6.37
CA ASN A 17 -35.72 8.50 -5.37
C ASN A 17 -35.02 9.50 -4.44
N LEU A 18 -33.69 9.63 -4.51
CA LEU A 18 -32.92 10.54 -3.70
C LEU A 18 -33.02 11.98 -4.19
N GLU A 19 -33.18 12.91 -3.25
CA GLU A 19 -33.20 14.35 -3.54
C GLU A 19 -31.91 14.80 -4.25
N PRO A 20 -32.00 15.58 -5.35
CA PRO A 20 -30.83 15.98 -6.15
C PRO A 20 -29.73 16.69 -5.35
N GLY A 21 -30.09 17.41 -4.28
CA GLY A 21 -29.12 18.10 -3.42
C GLY A 21 -28.15 17.16 -2.70
N ARG A 22 -28.52 15.88 -2.51
CA ARG A 22 -27.69 14.88 -1.83
C ARG A 22 -26.80 14.06 -2.77
N TRP A 23 -26.90 14.31 -4.08
CA TRP A 23 -26.10 13.57 -5.07
C TRP A 23 -24.60 13.82 -4.91
N LEU A 24 -24.21 14.99 -4.41
CA LEU A 24 -22.81 15.28 -4.07
C LEU A 24 -22.29 14.31 -3.00
N GLU A 25 -23.04 14.09 -1.92
CA GLU A 25 -22.67 13.14 -0.87
C GLU A 25 -22.53 11.70 -1.41
N VAL A 26 -23.41 11.32 -2.33
CA VAL A 26 -23.34 10.01 -3.00
C VAL A 26 -22.07 9.89 -3.83
N LEU A 27 -21.72 10.92 -4.61
CA LEU A 27 -20.49 10.92 -5.42
C LEU A 27 -19.25 10.85 -4.54
N ASP A 28 -19.23 11.59 -3.43
CA ASP A 28 -18.14 11.55 -2.45
C ASP A 28 -18.01 10.14 -1.85
N PHE A 29 -19.13 9.53 -1.47
CA PHE A 29 -19.13 8.18 -0.91
C PHE A 29 -18.68 7.13 -1.92
N ILE A 30 -19.12 7.22 -3.18
CA ILE A 30 -18.64 6.35 -4.26
C ILE A 30 -17.13 6.55 -4.48
N GLY A 31 -16.65 7.80 -4.46
CA GLY A 31 -15.23 8.12 -4.53
C GLY A 31 -14.43 7.46 -3.41
N TYR A 32 -14.92 7.58 -2.17
CA TYR A 32 -14.36 6.91 -1.00
C TYR A 32 -14.33 5.38 -1.17
N LEU A 33 -15.43 4.75 -1.59
CA LEU A 33 -15.49 3.30 -1.79
C LEU A 33 -14.49 2.82 -2.85
N LYS A 34 -14.33 3.57 -3.94
CA LYS A 34 -13.32 3.28 -4.98
C LYS A 34 -11.91 3.37 -4.41
N HIS A 35 -11.62 4.44 -3.67
CA HIS A 35 -10.32 4.63 -3.04
C HIS A 35 -10.01 3.52 -2.04
N ARG A 36 -10.98 3.15 -1.19
CA ARG A 36 -10.83 2.05 -0.23
C ARG A 36 -10.54 0.73 -0.93
N ALA A 37 -11.26 0.40 -2.00
CA ALA A 37 -11.01 -0.81 -2.77
C ALA A 37 -9.60 -0.81 -3.42
N THR A 38 -9.09 0.36 -3.84
CA THR A 38 -7.69 0.45 -4.33
C THR A 38 -6.68 0.22 -3.22
N LEU A 39 -6.90 0.78 -2.04
CA LEU A 39 -6.04 0.55 -0.88
C LEU A 39 -6.08 -0.90 -0.43
N GLU A 40 -7.26 -1.52 -0.34
CA GLU A 40 -7.40 -2.93 0.02
C GLU A 40 -6.68 -3.86 -0.96
N ARG A 41 -6.70 -3.55 -2.27
CA ARG A 41 -5.91 -4.29 -3.28
C ARG A 41 -4.41 -4.06 -3.15
N ALA A 42 -3.99 -2.83 -2.86
CA ALA A 42 -2.58 -2.52 -2.61
C ALA A 42 -2.05 -3.17 -1.33
N HIS A 43 -2.92 -3.35 -0.33
CA HIS A 43 -2.66 -4.08 0.91
C HIS A 43 -3.04 -5.56 0.83
N ALA A 44 -3.32 -6.10 -0.37
CA ALA A 44 -3.36 -7.54 -0.55
C ALA A 44 -2.03 -8.09 -0.02
N ARG A 45 -2.11 -9.02 0.94
CA ARG A 45 -0.96 -9.49 1.74
C ARG A 45 0.29 -9.58 0.86
N PRO A 46 1.43 -9.02 1.28
CA PRO A 46 2.65 -9.10 0.49
C PRO A 46 2.83 -10.55 0.08
N ARG A 47 2.86 -10.78 -1.24
CA ARG A 47 2.96 -12.13 -1.79
C ARG A 47 4.20 -12.76 -1.19
N GLU A 48 4.01 -13.84 -0.43
CA GLU A 48 5.14 -14.61 0.10
C GLU A 48 5.92 -15.13 -1.11
N LEU A 49 7.15 -14.64 -1.27
CA LEU A 49 8.05 -15.06 -2.32
C LEU A 49 8.90 -16.20 -1.78
N THR A 50 9.02 -17.28 -2.55
CA THR A 50 10.01 -18.29 -2.25
C THR A 50 11.42 -17.73 -2.48
N ALA A 51 12.45 -18.35 -1.92
CA ALA A 51 13.84 -17.94 -2.17
C ALA A 51 14.16 -17.92 -3.68
N ARG A 52 13.55 -18.82 -4.46
CA ARG A 52 13.67 -18.84 -5.93
C ARG A 52 12.99 -17.65 -6.58
N ASP A 53 11.80 -17.27 -6.14
CA ASP A 53 11.09 -16.10 -6.69
C ASP A 53 11.83 -14.80 -6.35
N LEU A 54 12.49 -14.73 -5.18
CA LEU A 54 13.35 -13.61 -4.82
C LEU A 54 14.61 -13.54 -5.68
N LEU A 55 15.24 -14.67 -5.99
CA LEU A 55 16.39 -14.71 -6.92
C LEU A 55 15.99 -14.30 -8.35
N GLN A 56 14.75 -14.54 -8.74
CA GLN A 56 14.19 -14.07 -10.02
C GLN A 56 13.62 -12.65 -9.93
N SER A 57 13.63 -12.04 -8.75
CA SER A 57 13.26 -10.64 -8.60
C SER A 57 14.47 -9.76 -8.85
N GLU A 58 14.24 -8.60 -9.47
CA GLU A 58 15.26 -7.56 -9.68
C GLU A 58 15.80 -6.98 -8.36
N LEU A 59 15.30 -7.41 -7.20
CA LEU A 59 15.76 -6.97 -5.88
C LEU A 59 17.07 -7.65 -5.48
N VAL A 60 17.20 -8.96 -5.74
CA VAL A 60 18.39 -9.73 -5.37
C VAL A 60 19.42 -9.62 -6.48
N GLY A 61 20.57 -9.03 -6.17
CA GLY A 61 21.62 -8.75 -7.16
C GLY A 61 21.65 -7.32 -7.68
N LEU A 62 20.70 -6.45 -7.28
CA LEU A 62 20.68 -5.02 -7.64
C LEU A 62 22.00 -4.28 -7.32
N TRP A 63 22.75 -4.78 -6.34
CA TRP A 63 24.03 -4.22 -5.90
C TRP A 63 25.24 -5.06 -6.33
N ALA A 64 25.02 -6.16 -7.05
CA ALA A 64 26.08 -7.04 -7.51
C ALA A 64 26.92 -6.38 -8.61
N ASP A 65 26.28 -5.57 -9.46
CA ASP A 65 26.94 -4.87 -10.57
C ASP A 65 27.50 -3.49 -10.17
N ARG A 66 27.51 -3.16 -8.87
CA ARG A 66 28.04 -1.89 -8.36
C ARG A 66 29.51 -1.99 -8.02
N ASP A 67 30.35 -1.60 -8.97
CA ASP A 67 31.81 -1.59 -8.81
C ASP A 67 32.33 -0.51 -7.83
N ASP A 68 31.48 0.46 -7.47
CA ASP A 68 31.82 1.50 -6.50
C ASP A 68 31.78 1.01 -5.04
N ILE A 69 31.21 -0.17 -4.80
CA ILE A 69 31.11 -0.79 -3.49
C ILE A 69 32.00 -2.03 -3.47
N GLY A 70 33.23 -1.87 -2.96
CA GLY A 70 34.17 -2.98 -2.87
C GLY A 70 33.71 -4.09 -1.91
N ASP A 71 33.47 -3.76 -0.65
CA ASP A 71 32.92 -4.70 0.35
C ASP A 71 31.46 -4.34 0.66
N SER A 72 30.55 -5.00 -0.05
CA SER A 72 29.10 -4.78 0.08
C SER A 72 28.58 -5.06 1.48
N LEU A 73 29.22 -5.97 2.23
CA LEU A 73 28.80 -6.32 3.59
C LEU A 73 29.25 -5.26 4.60
N ALA A 74 30.49 -4.78 4.50
CA ALA A 74 30.96 -3.65 5.29
C ALA A 74 30.13 -2.38 5.01
N PHE A 75 29.85 -2.12 3.73
CA PHE A 75 29.04 -0.98 3.31
C PHE A 75 27.61 -1.04 3.86
N ALA A 76 26.96 -2.21 3.79
CA ALA A 76 25.61 -2.39 4.34
C ALA A 76 25.58 -2.22 5.87
N ARG A 77 26.63 -2.66 6.59
CA ARG A 77 26.75 -2.44 8.04
C ARG A 77 26.90 -0.96 8.37
N GLN A 78 27.71 -0.22 7.60
CA GLN A 78 27.86 1.21 7.78
C GLN A 78 26.55 1.97 7.56
N LEU A 79 25.80 1.63 6.49
CA LEU A 79 24.48 2.21 6.23
C LEU A 79 23.50 1.98 7.38
N ARG A 80 23.48 0.78 7.96
CA ARG A 80 22.63 0.47 9.12
C ARG A 80 22.99 1.33 10.33
N GLN A 81 24.28 1.43 10.65
CA GLN A 81 24.74 2.27 11.76
C GLN A 81 24.33 3.74 11.55
N GLN A 82 24.50 4.28 10.34
CA GLN A 82 24.10 5.65 10.02
C GLN A 82 22.58 5.88 10.17
N ALA A 83 21.75 4.92 9.74
CA ALA A 83 20.30 5.00 9.89
C ALA A 83 19.87 4.97 11.37
N GLU A 84 20.45 4.07 12.16
CA GLU A 84 20.18 3.97 13.61
C GLU A 84 20.54 5.27 14.36
N HIS A 85 21.66 5.91 13.99
CA HIS A 85 22.05 7.19 14.60
C HIS A 85 21.14 8.34 14.21
N ARG A 86 20.61 8.36 12.98
CA ARG A 86 19.62 9.35 12.54
C ARG A 86 18.30 9.24 13.30
N GLN A 87 17.86 8.03 13.63
CA GLN A 87 16.67 7.79 14.44
C GLN A 87 16.84 8.31 15.88
N ARG A 88 18.02 8.12 16.47
CA ARG A 88 18.32 8.57 17.85
C ARG A 88 18.25 10.08 18.02
N THR A 89 18.63 10.85 17.01
CA THR A 89 18.57 12.32 17.07
C THR A 89 17.15 12.88 16.95
N THR A 90 16.19 12.08 16.47
CA THR A 90 14.78 12.51 16.34
C THR A 90 13.89 12.10 17.51
N ASP A 91 14.30 11.12 18.33
CA ASP A 91 13.55 10.67 19.52
C ASP A 91 13.89 11.46 20.80
N ASP A 92 14.98 12.23 20.83
CA ASP A 92 15.45 13.00 22.02
C ASP A 92 15.00 14.47 22.00
N THR A 93 13.97 14.80 21.22
CA THR A 93 13.29 16.10 21.26
C THR A 93 11.79 15.84 21.29
N GLY A 94 11.30 15.43 22.45
CA GLY A 94 9.88 15.25 22.79
C GLY A 94 9.61 15.72 24.21
#